data_AF-A0A850IC59-F1
#
_entry.id   AF-A0A850IC59-F1
#
_cell.length_a   1.000
_cell.length_b   1.000
_cell.length_c   1.000
_cell.angle_alpha   90.00
_cell.angle_beta   90.00
_cell.angle_gamma   90.00
#
_symmetry.space_group_name_H-M   'P 1'
#
loop_
_entity.id
_entity.type
_entity.pdbx_description
1 polymer ?
#
loop_
_entity_poly.entity_id
_entity_poly.type
_entity_poly.pdbx_seq_one_letter_code
_entity_poly.pdbx_strand_id
1 'polypeptide(L)'
;MTQAPAKPHRVVIVGAGFGGLEAAFGLSGAPVEITLIDRRNHHLFQPLLYQVATASLATSEIAWPIRYLLRDRPEVTTLFANVCGVDAAGKQVQLDDGGSIPYDTLILATGARHAYFGHDEWEPFAPGLKTLEDATTLRRRILVAFERAERETDPDKRAALLTFVIIGAGPTGVEMAGTIADLAKDTLPQDFRHIDTRKARVVLIEAGPRVLAGFPDDLSAYAQASLERLGVEVMLGAPVTECSADGVVFGDKRLEARTIVWAAGVRASRAAEWLNAPADRAHRLQVESDLTVPGHPDVFAVGDTVTIKGPDGNPVPGIAPAAKQEGRYVAALIKARLDGRTLPPFRYKHAGSLAQIGKKKAVIDFGWLKLRGSLAWWIWGLAHIYFLIGVRHRIAVAMNWLWIHTRDQRAARLITQGSSKVAQ
;
A
#
# COMPACT_ATOMS: atom_id res chain seq x y z
N MET A 1 -31.42 -38.18 -24.41
CA MET A 1 -30.88 -36.85 -24.75
C MET A 1 -30.02 -36.37 -23.59
N THR A 2 -28.72 -36.58 -23.68
CA THR A 2 -27.75 -36.02 -22.73
C THR A 2 -27.66 -34.53 -23.01
N GLN A 3 -28.17 -33.68 -22.11
CA GLN A 3 -27.93 -32.23 -22.15
C GLN A 3 -26.42 -32.01 -22.23
N ALA A 4 -25.97 -31.20 -23.20
CA ALA A 4 -24.60 -30.72 -23.21
C ALA A 4 -24.32 -30.04 -21.85
N PRO A 5 -23.16 -30.29 -21.22
CA PRO A 5 -22.83 -29.67 -19.94
C PRO A 5 -22.95 -28.14 -20.09
N ALA A 6 -23.67 -27.50 -19.17
CA ALA A 6 -23.81 -26.05 -19.16
C ALA A 6 -22.41 -25.42 -19.12
N LYS A 7 -22.17 -24.46 -20.02
CA LYS A 7 -20.88 -23.75 -20.05
C LYS A 7 -20.69 -23.06 -18.70
N PRO A 8 -19.54 -23.25 -18.02
CA PRO A 8 -19.30 -22.64 -16.72
C PRO A 8 -19.35 -21.12 -16.79
N HIS A 9 -19.87 -20.48 -15.73
CA HIS A 9 -20.04 -19.04 -15.66
C HIS A 9 -18.67 -18.35 -15.57
N ARG A 10 -18.39 -17.41 -16.48
CA ARG A 10 -17.07 -16.78 -16.60
C ARG A 10 -16.96 -15.57 -15.69
N VAL A 11 -16.04 -15.64 -14.75
CA VAL A 11 -15.70 -14.53 -13.85
C VAL A 11 -14.34 -13.95 -14.25
N VAL A 12 -14.31 -12.67 -14.61
CA VAL A 12 -13.05 -11.95 -14.82
C VAL A 12 -12.75 -11.09 -13.59
N ILE A 13 -11.54 -11.20 -13.06
CA ILE A 13 -11.07 -10.39 -11.92
C ILE A 13 -9.88 -9.56 -12.41
N VAL A 14 -9.98 -8.23 -12.29
CA VAL A 14 -8.90 -7.31 -12.67
C VAL A 14 -8.21 -6.81 -11.41
N GLY A 15 -6.97 -7.25 -11.19
CA GLY A 15 -6.14 -6.94 -10.04
C GLY A 15 -6.06 -8.09 -9.04
N ALA A 16 -4.85 -8.57 -8.77
CA ALA A 16 -4.49 -9.58 -7.79
C ALA A 16 -3.98 -8.96 -6.47
N GLY A 17 -4.52 -7.80 -6.11
CA GLY A 17 -4.37 -7.20 -4.79
C GLY A 17 -5.15 -7.95 -3.70
N PHE A 18 -5.35 -7.32 -2.55
CA PHE A 18 -6.09 -7.92 -1.43
C PHE A 18 -7.52 -8.32 -1.80
N GLY A 19 -8.27 -7.44 -2.47
CA GLY A 19 -9.66 -7.71 -2.83
C GLY A 19 -9.82 -8.79 -3.89
N GLY A 20 -9.06 -8.72 -4.99
CA GLY A 20 -9.18 -9.68 -6.08
C GLY A 20 -8.74 -11.09 -5.71
N LEU A 21 -7.68 -11.24 -4.89
CA LEU A 21 -7.30 -12.55 -4.39
C LEU A 21 -8.32 -13.13 -3.41
N GLU A 22 -8.87 -12.34 -2.51
CA GLU A 22 -9.92 -12.83 -1.60
C GLU A 22 -11.21 -13.20 -2.34
N ALA A 23 -11.53 -12.50 -3.43
CA ALA A 23 -12.61 -12.90 -4.32
C ALA A 23 -12.30 -14.25 -5.00
N ALA A 24 -11.10 -14.41 -5.59
CA ALA A 24 -10.68 -15.66 -6.23
C ALA A 24 -10.65 -16.86 -5.26
N PHE A 25 -10.19 -16.66 -4.02
CA PHE A 25 -10.24 -17.68 -2.97
C PHE A 25 -11.67 -17.97 -2.52
N GLY A 26 -12.48 -16.92 -2.33
CA GLY A 26 -13.88 -17.04 -1.92
C GLY A 26 -14.75 -17.77 -2.93
N LEU A 27 -14.41 -17.73 -4.22
CA LEU A 27 -15.10 -18.43 -5.30
C LEU A 27 -14.77 -19.93 -5.38
N SER A 28 -13.89 -20.46 -4.53
CA SER A 28 -13.56 -21.89 -4.48
C SER A 28 -14.78 -22.79 -4.40
N GLY A 29 -14.84 -23.79 -5.29
CA GLY A 29 -15.93 -24.77 -5.37
C GLY A 29 -17.21 -24.26 -6.04
N ALA A 30 -17.24 -23.02 -6.55
CA ALA A 30 -18.36 -22.55 -7.39
C ALA A 30 -18.24 -23.11 -8.81
N PRO A 31 -19.37 -23.27 -9.55
CA PRO A 31 -19.37 -23.72 -10.94
C PRO A 31 -18.98 -22.59 -11.91
N VAL A 32 -17.76 -22.05 -11.75
CA VAL A 32 -17.24 -20.90 -12.48
C VAL A 32 -15.88 -21.18 -13.12
N GLU A 33 -15.59 -20.48 -14.20
CA GLU A 33 -14.23 -20.33 -14.74
C GLU A 33 -13.72 -18.93 -14.40
N ILE A 34 -12.54 -18.83 -13.80
CA ILE A 34 -11.98 -17.56 -13.33
C ILE A 34 -10.80 -17.16 -14.22
N THR A 35 -10.83 -15.94 -14.76
CA THR A 35 -9.65 -15.30 -15.36
C THR A 35 -9.21 -14.13 -14.49
N LEU A 36 -8.09 -14.28 -13.80
CA LEU A 36 -7.46 -13.24 -12.97
C LEU A 36 -6.38 -12.54 -13.78
N ILE A 37 -6.56 -11.24 -14.04
CA ILE A 37 -5.66 -10.40 -14.84
C ILE A 37 -4.95 -9.42 -13.92
N ASP A 38 -3.63 -9.37 -13.97
CA ASP A 38 -2.86 -8.33 -13.28
C ASP A 38 -1.66 -7.88 -14.14
N ARG A 39 -1.35 -6.58 -14.09
CA ARG A 39 -0.18 -5.96 -14.71
C ARG A 39 1.13 -6.27 -13.97
N ARG A 40 1.08 -7.08 -12.92
CA ARG A 40 2.19 -7.62 -12.15
C ARG A 40 2.02 -9.12 -12.02
N ASN A 41 3.12 -9.86 -12.02
CA ASN A 41 3.10 -11.30 -11.85
C ASN A 41 3.01 -11.75 -10.37
N HIS A 42 2.92 -10.81 -9.42
CA HIS A 42 2.97 -11.08 -7.99
C HIS A 42 1.92 -10.27 -7.22
N HIS A 43 1.47 -10.84 -6.10
CA HIS A 43 0.76 -10.12 -5.06
C HIS A 43 1.75 -9.40 -4.15
N LEU A 44 1.40 -8.20 -3.69
CA LEU A 44 2.22 -7.39 -2.80
C LEU A 44 1.52 -7.13 -1.46
N PHE A 45 2.15 -7.53 -0.37
CA PHE A 45 1.75 -7.18 0.99
C PHE A 45 2.20 -5.76 1.35
N GLN A 46 1.45 -4.78 0.84
CA GLN A 46 1.73 -3.35 1.01
C GLN A 46 2.00 -2.88 2.45
N PRO A 47 1.38 -3.44 3.52
CA PRO A 47 1.63 -2.98 4.89
C PRO A 47 3.09 -3.07 5.36
N LEU A 48 3.94 -3.88 4.74
CA LEU A 48 5.36 -4.00 5.12
C LEU A 48 6.31 -3.34 4.10
N LEU A 49 5.76 -2.56 3.16
CA LEU A 49 6.53 -1.98 2.06
C LEU A 49 7.57 -0.94 2.55
N TYR A 50 7.28 -0.22 3.64
CA TYR A 50 8.23 0.71 4.25
C TYR A 50 9.47 -0.01 4.79
N GLN A 51 9.32 -1.23 5.30
CA GLN A 51 10.46 -2.02 5.77
C GLN A 51 11.36 -2.48 4.61
N VAL A 52 10.79 -2.67 3.42
CA VAL A 52 11.59 -2.87 2.20
C VAL A 52 12.25 -1.55 1.80
N ALA A 53 11.54 -0.43 1.85
CA ALA A 53 12.12 0.88 1.51
C ALA A 53 13.30 1.29 2.40
N THR A 54 13.35 0.83 3.65
CA THR A 54 14.45 1.13 4.59
C THR A 54 15.44 -0.02 4.79
N ALA A 55 15.48 -0.98 3.86
CA ALA A 55 16.35 -2.16 3.88
C ALA A 55 16.24 -3.04 5.15
N SER A 56 15.10 -3.02 5.85
CA SER A 56 14.81 -3.90 6.98
C SER A 56 14.36 -5.29 6.51
N LEU A 57 13.54 -5.37 5.46
CA LEU A 57 13.07 -6.61 4.83
C LEU A 57 13.54 -6.76 3.37
N ALA A 58 13.60 -8.00 2.88
CA ALA A 58 13.80 -8.29 1.47
C ALA A 58 12.47 -8.25 0.69
N THR A 59 12.54 -7.97 -0.62
CA THR A 59 11.36 -7.90 -1.49
C THR A 59 10.61 -9.24 -1.57
N SER A 60 11.34 -10.36 -1.55
CA SER A 60 10.80 -11.72 -1.60
C SER A 60 9.98 -12.11 -0.38
N GLU A 61 10.05 -11.33 0.71
CA GLU A 61 9.30 -11.61 1.94
C GLU A 61 7.89 -11.04 1.93
N ILE A 62 7.64 -10.05 1.07
CA ILE A 62 6.35 -9.33 1.02
C ILE A 62 5.68 -9.45 -0.34
N ALA A 63 6.29 -10.17 -1.28
CA ALA A 63 5.77 -10.37 -2.62
C ALA A 63 5.81 -11.83 -3.05
N TRP A 64 4.69 -12.34 -3.56
CA TRP A 64 4.55 -13.74 -3.96
C TRP A 64 3.96 -13.86 -5.35
N PRO A 65 4.51 -14.73 -6.23
CA PRO A 65 3.95 -14.94 -7.56
C PRO A 65 2.47 -15.35 -7.50
N ILE A 66 1.61 -14.68 -8.28
CA ILE A 66 0.16 -14.94 -8.30
C ILE A 66 -0.10 -16.40 -8.73
N ARG A 67 0.64 -16.86 -9.74
CA ARG A 67 0.60 -18.25 -10.21
C ARG A 67 0.90 -19.25 -9.11
N TYR A 68 1.84 -18.93 -8.22
CA TYR A 68 2.17 -19.80 -7.09
C TYR A 68 1.02 -19.85 -6.07
N LEU A 69 0.40 -18.71 -5.76
CA LEU A 69 -0.70 -18.61 -4.81
C LEU A 69 -1.97 -19.36 -5.27
N LEU A 70 -2.15 -19.53 -6.58
CA LEU A 70 -3.35 -20.12 -7.19
C LEU A 70 -3.07 -21.44 -7.91
N ARG A 71 -1.86 -22.03 -7.77
CA ARG A 71 -1.44 -23.22 -8.52
C ARG A 71 -2.33 -24.45 -8.30
N ASP A 72 -2.93 -24.55 -7.11
CA ASP A 72 -3.78 -25.67 -6.69
C ASP A 72 -5.27 -25.40 -7.02
N ARG A 73 -5.54 -24.43 -7.90
CA ARG A 73 -6.89 -23.96 -8.31
C ARG A 73 -7.06 -24.15 -9.83
N PRO A 74 -7.45 -25.35 -10.31
CA PRO A 74 -7.51 -25.64 -11.74
C PRO A 74 -8.55 -24.79 -12.50
N GLU A 75 -9.53 -24.22 -11.80
CA GLU A 75 -10.54 -23.33 -12.39
C GLU A 75 -10.04 -21.89 -12.61
N VAL A 76 -8.80 -21.56 -12.21
CA VAL A 76 -8.26 -20.20 -12.26
C VAL A 76 -7.16 -20.09 -13.31
N THR A 77 -7.43 -19.32 -14.35
CA THR A 77 -6.42 -18.84 -15.31
C THR A 77 -5.86 -17.51 -14.83
N THR A 78 -4.53 -17.37 -14.82
CA THR A 78 -3.85 -16.13 -14.46
C THR A 78 -3.16 -15.53 -15.68
N LEU A 79 -3.46 -14.27 -15.98
CA LEU A 79 -2.92 -13.53 -17.12
C LEU A 79 -2.07 -12.35 -16.61
N PHE A 80 -0.86 -12.25 -17.15
CA PHE A 80 -0.01 -11.08 -16.97
C PHE A 80 -0.28 -10.14 -18.13
N ALA A 81 -1.20 -9.19 -17.92
CA ALA A 81 -1.64 -8.25 -18.93
C ALA A 81 -2.11 -6.96 -18.25
N ASN A 82 -2.11 -5.87 -19.01
CA ASN A 82 -2.58 -4.58 -18.52
C ASN A 82 -3.94 -4.28 -19.14
N VAL A 83 -4.93 -4.05 -18.27
CA VAL A 83 -6.29 -3.68 -18.67
C VAL A 83 -6.34 -2.18 -18.95
N CYS A 84 -6.85 -1.81 -20.12
CA CYS A 84 -6.95 -0.43 -20.56
C CYS A 84 -8.39 0.10 -20.64
N GLY A 85 -9.39 -0.79 -20.59
CA GLY A 85 -10.80 -0.44 -20.70
C GLY A 85 -11.76 -1.58 -20.37
N VAL A 86 -13.04 -1.26 -20.27
CA VAL A 86 -14.15 -2.22 -20.10
C VAL A 86 -15.25 -1.86 -21.09
N ASP A 87 -15.60 -2.79 -21.97
CA ASP A 87 -16.83 -2.72 -22.75
C ASP A 87 -17.94 -3.43 -21.98
N ALA A 88 -18.74 -2.64 -21.25
CA ALA A 88 -19.84 -3.18 -20.43
C ALA A 88 -21.00 -3.71 -21.28
N ALA A 89 -21.23 -3.14 -22.47
CA ALA A 89 -22.32 -3.56 -23.36
C ALA A 89 -21.99 -4.89 -24.04
N GLY A 90 -20.76 -5.03 -24.55
CA GLY A 90 -20.23 -6.27 -25.12
C GLY A 90 -19.73 -7.30 -24.10
N LYS A 91 -19.77 -6.97 -22.81
CA LYS A 91 -19.26 -7.78 -21.68
C LYS A 91 -17.83 -8.26 -21.86
N GLN A 92 -16.92 -7.33 -22.15
CA GLN A 92 -15.51 -7.61 -22.39
C GLN A 92 -14.58 -6.66 -21.62
N VAL A 93 -13.47 -7.21 -21.12
CA VAL A 93 -12.34 -6.43 -20.63
C VAL A 93 -11.35 -6.23 -21.77
N GLN A 94 -10.89 -5.00 -21.98
CA GLN A 94 -9.96 -4.63 -23.05
C GLN A 94 -8.52 -4.59 -22.51
N LEU A 95 -7.60 -5.19 -23.26
CA LEU A 95 -6.17 -5.21 -22.96
C LEU A 95 -5.42 -4.16 -23.80
N ASP A 96 -4.27 -3.70 -23.31
CA ASP A 96 -3.47 -2.70 -24.02
C ASP A 96 -2.75 -3.22 -25.27
N ASP A 97 -2.66 -4.54 -25.45
CA ASP A 97 -2.16 -5.20 -26.65
C ASP A 97 -3.24 -5.39 -27.75
N GLY A 98 -4.45 -4.86 -27.52
CA GLY A 98 -5.59 -4.99 -28.44
C GLY A 98 -6.41 -6.27 -28.24
N GLY A 99 -6.02 -7.15 -27.32
CA GLY A 99 -6.82 -8.31 -26.94
C GLY A 99 -8.06 -7.96 -26.12
N SER A 100 -9.02 -8.88 -26.05
CA SER A 100 -10.18 -8.76 -25.18
C SER A 100 -10.53 -10.07 -24.48
N ILE A 101 -11.00 -9.98 -23.23
CA ILE A 101 -11.41 -11.12 -22.41
C ILE A 101 -12.90 -10.99 -22.09
N PRO A 102 -13.75 -11.91 -22.56
CA PRO A 102 -15.19 -11.86 -22.29
C PRO A 102 -15.51 -12.35 -20.87
N TYR A 103 -16.55 -11.79 -20.27
CA TYR A 103 -17.02 -12.16 -18.94
C TYR A 103 -18.53 -12.31 -18.89
N ASP A 104 -19.00 -13.09 -17.91
CA ASP A 104 -20.39 -13.08 -17.47
C ASP A 104 -20.53 -12.25 -16.18
N THR A 105 -19.48 -12.23 -15.34
CA THR A 105 -19.32 -11.29 -14.21
C THR A 105 -17.91 -10.72 -14.16
N LEU A 106 -17.79 -9.42 -13.86
CA LEU A 106 -16.53 -8.70 -13.73
C LEU A 106 -16.32 -8.22 -12.29
N ILE A 107 -15.11 -8.38 -11.76
CA ILE A 107 -14.68 -7.82 -10.47
C ILE A 107 -13.49 -6.90 -10.70
N LEU A 108 -13.67 -5.60 -10.47
CA LEU A 108 -12.63 -4.58 -10.54
C LEU A 108 -11.97 -4.38 -9.17
N ALA A 109 -10.74 -4.90 -9.01
CA ALA A 109 -9.91 -4.82 -7.80
C ALA A 109 -8.58 -4.10 -8.11
N THR A 110 -8.65 -3.04 -8.90
CA THR A 110 -7.53 -2.33 -9.53
C THR A 110 -6.78 -1.38 -8.59
N GLY A 111 -7.35 -1.08 -7.42
CA GLY A 111 -6.72 -0.32 -6.35
C GLY A 111 -6.56 1.17 -6.67
N ALA A 112 -5.56 1.79 -6.03
CA ALA A 112 -5.26 3.21 -6.13
C ALA A 112 -3.76 3.48 -6.35
N ARG A 113 -3.46 4.67 -6.88
CA ARG A 113 -2.13 5.27 -7.02
C ARG A 113 -2.00 6.46 -6.06
N HIS A 114 -0.82 7.08 -6.00
CA HIS A 114 -0.65 8.34 -5.27
C HIS A 114 -1.40 9.47 -5.98
N ALA A 115 -1.83 10.46 -5.19
CA ALA A 115 -2.32 11.73 -5.70
C ALA A 115 -1.31 12.82 -5.31
N TYR A 116 -0.88 13.62 -6.28
CA TYR A 116 -0.06 14.81 -6.03
C TYR A 116 -0.90 16.09 -6.01
N PHE A 117 -2.21 15.97 -5.79
CA PHE A 117 -3.16 17.09 -5.67
C PHE A 117 -3.10 18.11 -6.82
N GLY A 118 -2.82 17.65 -8.04
CA GLY A 118 -2.66 18.50 -9.22
C GLY A 118 -1.21 18.76 -9.63
N HIS A 119 -0.25 18.28 -8.86
CA HIS A 119 1.19 18.45 -9.09
C HIS A 119 1.89 17.13 -9.48
N ASP A 120 1.39 16.45 -10.51
CA ASP A 120 1.95 15.16 -10.95
C ASP A 120 3.44 15.27 -11.37
N GLU A 121 3.92 16.48 -11.68
CA GLU A 121 5.33 16.80 -11.93
C GLU A 121 6.26 16.58 -10.72
N TRP A 122 5.71 16.42 -9.51
CA TRP A 122 6.51 16.16 -8.30
C TRP A 122 6.96 14.71 -8.15
N GLU A 123 6.31 13.76 -8.83
CA GLU A 123 6.57 12.32 -8.72
C GLU A 123 8.06 11.92 -8.92
N PRO A 124 8.80 12.49 -9.88
CA PRO A 124 10.22 12.18 -10.04
C PRO A 124 11.07 12.60 -8.83
N PHE A 125 10.67 13.65 -8.11
CA PHE A 125 11.42 14.22 -6.99
C PHE A 125 11.02 13.59 -5.65
N ALA A 126 9.72 13.40 -5.45
CA ALA A 126 9.11 12.80 -4.27
C ALA A 126 8.32 11.54 -4.66
N PRO A 127 8.99 10.41 -4.95
CA PRO A 127 8.30 9.18 -5.26
C PRO A 127 7.49 8.71 -4.05
N GLY A 128 6.32 8.15 -4.33
CA GLY A 128 5.51 7.52 -3.31
C GLY A 128 5.95 6.09 -2.96
N LEU A 129 5.14 5.38 -2.19
CA LEU A 129 5.40 4.02 -1.71
C LEU A 129 4.17 3.11 -1.83
N LYS A 130 3.89 2.62 -3.05
CA LYS A 130 2.79 1.68 -3.36
C LYS A 130 3.26 0.42 -4.08
N THR A 131 4.49 0.41 -4.56
CA THR A 131 5.02 -0.66 -5.41
C THR A 131 6.36 -1.22 -4.91
N LEU A 132 6.75 -2.42 -5.38
CA LEU A 132 8.08 -2.94 -5.07
C LEU A 132 9.17 -2.05 -5.68
N GLU A 133 8.92 -1.53 -6.87
CA GLU A 133 9.83 -0.63 -7.58
C GLU A 133 10.01 0.69 -6.83
N ASP A 134 8.94 1.20 -6.21
CA ASP A 134 8.98 2.37 -5.33
C ASP A 134 9.89 2.09 -4.13
N ALA A 135 9.68 0.94 -3.48
CA ALA A 135 10.44 0.57 -2.29
C ALA A 135 11.93 0.38 -2.59
N THR A 136 12.29 -0.28 -3.70
CA THR A 136 13.70 -0.43 -4.09
C THR A 136 14.31 0.92 -4.52
N THR A 137 13.53 1.78 -5.19
CA THR A 137 13.96 3.14 -5.55
C THR A 137 14.23 3.99 -4.32
N LEU A 138 13.32 3.99 -3.35
CA LEU A 138 13.47 4.72 -2.09
C LEU A 138 14.64 4.20 -1.27
N ARG A 139 14.80 2.88 -1.17
CA ARG A 139 15.97 2.24 -0.55
C ARG A 139 17.26 2.76 -1.17
N ARG A 140 17.35 2.74 -2.49
CA ARG A 140 18.51 3.25 -3.22
C ARG A 140 18.76 4.72 -2.91
N ARG A 141 17.74 5.59 -2.98
CA ARG A 141 17.89 7.03 -2.69
C ARG A 141 18.41 7.25 -1.27
N ILE A 142 17.84 6.56 -0.29
CA ILE A 142 18.24 6.67 1.12
C ILE A 142 19.70 6.26 1.31
N LEU A 143 20.09 5.07 0.84
CA LEU A 143 21.46 4.57 1.02
C LEU A 143 22.48 5.42 0.24
N VAL A 144 22.18 5.79 -1.00
CA VAL A 144 23.05 6.65 -1.82
C VAL A 144 23.24 8.03 -1.20
N ALA A 145 22.24 8.57 -0.49
CA ALA A 145 22.38 9.85 0.19
C ALA A 145 23.48 9.81 1.27
N PHE A 146 23.56 8.73 2.06
CA PHE A 146 24.64 8.54 3.02
C PHE A 146 26.00 8.33 2.34
N GLU A 147 26.07 7.52 1.28
CA GLU A 147 27.31 7.32 0.49
C GLU A 147 27.85 8.61 -0.14
N ARG A 148 26.95 9.48 -0.61
CA ARG A 148 27.31 10.81 -1.13
C ARG A 148 27.77 11.73 -0.01
N ALA A 149 27.09 11.72 1.13
CA ALA A 149 27.45 12.55 2.27
C ALA A 149 28.86 12.21 2.82
N GLU A 150 29.26 10.94 2.79
CA GLU A 150 30.60 10.47 3.18
C GLU A 150 31.73 11.12 2.36
N ARG A 151 31.44 11.48 1.11
CA ARG A 151 32.39 12.06 0.16
C ARG A 151 32.26 13.57 0.00
N GLU A 152 31.15 14.15 0.45
CA GLU A 152 30.86 15.57 0.28
C GLU A 152 31.69 16.40 1.26
N THR A 153 32.39 17.40 0.76
CA THR A 153 33.27 18.28 1.56
C THR A 153 32.59 19.57 1.97
N ASP A 154 31.61 20.03 1.19
CA ASP A 154 30.81 21.21 1.49
C ASP A 154 29.81 20.88 2.62
N PRO A 155 29.89 21.55 3.78
CA PRO A 155 29.05 21.24 4.92
C PRO A 155 27.55 21.44 4.65
N ASP A 156 27.17 22.41 3.81
CA ASP A 156 25.76 22.71 3.51
C ASP A 156 25.18 21.66 2.58
N LYS A 157 25.92 21.27 1.53
CA LYS A 157 25.52 20.17 0.64
C LYS A 157 25.45 18.84 1.39
N ARG A 158 26.39 18.60 2.30
CA ARG A 158 26.39 17.41 3.16
C ARG A 158 25.16 17.40 4.07
N ALA A 159 24.78 18.54 4.64
CA ALA A 159 23.57 18.67 5.44
C ALA A 159 22.30 18.41 4.63
N ALA A 160 22.22 18.90 3.39
CA ALA A 160 21.11 18.63 2.48
C ALA A 160 21.01 17.14 2.09
N LEU A 161 22.15 16.46 1.90
CA LEU A 161 22.20 15.00 1.67
C LEU A 161 21.72 14.20 2.89
N LEU A 162 21.99 14.69 4.09
CA LEU A 162 21.56 14.08 5.35
C LEU A 162 20.19 14.57 5.84
N THR A 163 19.44 15.29 5.00
CA THR A 163 18.07 15.71 5.29
C THR A 163 17.10 14.88 4.46
N PHE A 164 16.20 14.18 5.16
CA PHE A 164 15.17 13.31 4.60
C PHE A 164 13.80 13.92 4.87
N VAL A 165 13.03 14.18 3.81
CA VAL A 165 11.69 14.78 3.91
C VAL A 165 10.64 13.73 3.60
N ILE A 166 9.64 13.61 4.47
CA ILE A 166 8.47 12.74 4.29
C ILE A 166 7.23 13.64 4.30
N ILE A 167 6.46 13.62 3.21
CA ILE A 167 5.27 14.44 3.04
C ILE A 167 4.02 13.58 3.28
N GLY A 168 3.20 13.95 4.26
CA GLY A 168 2.02 13.23 4.72
C GLY A 168 2.29 12.41 5.97
N ALA A 169 1.59 12.71 7.07
CA ALA A 169 1.70 12.04 8.36
C ALA A 169 0.59 11.00 8.61
N GLY A 170 0.13 10.35 7.54
CA GLY A 170 -0.62 9.09 7.65
C GLY A 170 0.26 7.93 8.12
N PRO A 171 -0.29 6.70 8.24
CA PRO A 171 0.45 5.53 8.70
C PRO A 171 1.78 5.32 7.97
N THR A 172 1.77 5.36 6.64
CA THR A 172 2.96 5.18 5.80
C THR A 172 4.04 6.23 6.09
N GLY A 173 3.68 7.50 6.26
CA GLY A 173 4.65 8.56 6.53
C GLY A 173 5.27 8.46 7.92
N VAL A 174 4.45 8.15 8.93
CA VAL A 174 4.92 7.90 10.31
C VAL A 174 5.86 6.70 10.35
N GLU A 175 5.52 5.60 9.67
CA GLU A 175 6.34 4.39 9.59
C GLU A 175 7.68 4.66 8.89
N MET A 176 7.67 5.39 7.77
CA MET A 176 8.86 5.78 7.04
C MET A 176 9.77 6.68 7.86
N ALA A 177 9.23 7.75 8.46
CA ALA A 177 10.00 8.71 9.24
C ALA A 177 10.72 8.05 10.41
N GLY A 178 9.99 7.24 11.19
CA GLY A 178 10.59 6.51 12.30
C GLY A 178 11.67 5.51 11.87
N THR A 179 11.41 4.76 10.80
CA THR A 179 12.34 3.71 10.36
C THR A 179 13.61 4.30 9.72
N ILE A 180 13.53 5.45 9.06
CA ILE A 180 14.70 6.21 8.58
C ILE A 180 15.49 6.75 9.77
N ALA A 181 14.82 7.32 10.79
CA ALA A 181 15.50 7.81 11.99
C ALA A 181 16.27 6.70 12.72
N ASP A 182 15.65 5.52 12.88
CA ASP A 182 16.30 4.33 13.46
C ASP A 182 17.49 3.84 12.60
N LEU A 183 17.33 3.83 11.26
CA LEU A 183 18.41 3.45 10.35
C LEU A 183 19.64 4.36 10.57
N ALA A 184 19.43 5.68 10.57
CA ALA A 184 20.48 6.66 10.69
C ALA A 184 21.18 6.63 12.07
N LYS A 185 20.41 6.41 13.14
CA LYS A 185 20.89 6.52 14.52
C LYS A 185 21.45 5.22 15.11
N ASP A 186 20.88 4.07 14.74
CA ASP A 186 21.25 2.80 15.36
C ASP A 186 22.04 1.90 14.42
N THR A 187 21.77 1.96 13.11
CA THR A 187 22.28 0.96 12.16
C THR A 187 23.53 1.41 11.43
N LEU A 188 23.52 2.64 10.89
CA LEU A 188 24.59 3.16 10.05
C LEU A 188 25.80 3.81 10.75
N PRO A 189 25.78 4.23 12.04
CA PRO A 189 26.91 4.99 12.60
C PRO A 189 28.26 4.28 12.54
N GLN A 190 28.27 2.95 12.58
CA GLN A 190 29.49 2.15 12.52
C GLN A 190 29.95 1.83 11.08
N ASP A 191 29.12 2.10 10.08
CA ASP A 191 29.40 1.82 8.67
C ASP A 191 30.16 2.99 8.01
N PHE A 192 29.97 4.22 8.50
CA PHE A 192 30.56 5.45 7.96
C PHE A 192 31.72 5.97 8.82
N ARG A 193 32.67 6.72 8.21
CA ARG A 193 33.90 7.18 8.87
C ARG A 193 34.03 8.71 8.88
N HIS A 194 33.53 9.39 7.84
CA HIS A 194 33.72 10.83 7.64
C HIS A 194 32.47 11.67 7.95
N ILE A 195 31.31 11.02 8.07
CA ILE A 195 30.07 11.63 8.55
C ILE A 195 29.61 11.01 9.86
N ASP A 196 28.85 11.80 10.62
CA ASP A 196 28.06 11.30 11.73
C ASP A 196 26.61 11.11 11.28
N THR A 197 26.22 9.87 10.97
CA THR A 197 24.85 9.57 10.49
C THR A 197 23.77 9.92 11.51
N ARG A 198 24.12 10.05 12.81
CA ARG A 198 23.18 10.46 13.86
C ARG A 198 22.72 11.92 13.71
N LYS A 199 23.44 12.73 12.92
CA LYS A 199 23.07 14.10 12.56
C LYS A 199 22.05 14.17 11.41
N ALA A 200 21.65 13.04 10.84
CA ALA A 200 20.61 13.01 9.83
C ALA A 200 19.32 13.63 10.37
N ARG A 201 18.75 14.54 9.61
CA ARG A 201 17.48 15.19 9.91
C ARG A 201 16.37 14.46 9.17
N VAL A 202 15.35 14.06 9.90
CA VAL A 202 14.15 13.43 9.33
C VAL A 202 12.99 14.37 9.59
N VAL A 203 12.43 14.95 8.54
CA VAL A 203 11.36 15.96 8.64
C VAL A 203 10.06 15.37 8.10
N LEU A 204 9.05 15.24 8.96
CA LEU A 204 7.72 14.76 8.61
C LEU A 204 6.77 15.97 8.48
N ILE A 205 6.30 16.25 7.27
CA ILE A 205 5.47 17.42 6.96
C ILE A 205 4.02 16.96 6.73
N GLU A 206 3.06 17.61 7.38
CA GLU A 206 1.63 17.33 7.26
C GLU A 206 0.84 18.63 7.13
N ALA A 207 -0.09 18.67 6.17
CA ALA A 207 -0.95 19.83 5.95
C ALA A 207 -1.98 19.99 7.07
N GLY A 208 -2.47 18.87 7.62
CA GLY A 208 -3.39 18.82 8.73
C GLY A 208 -2.75 19.10 10.09
N PRO A 209 -3.57 19.25 11.15
CA PRO A 209 -3.10 19.64 12.47
C PRO A 209 -2.51 18.50 13.30
N ARG A 210 -2.54 17.25 12.82
CA ARG A 210 -2.17 16.05 13.60
C ARG A 210 -1.60 14.95 12.72
N VAL A 211 -0.65 14.19 13.26
CA VAL A 211 -0.25 12.90 12.71
C VAL A 211 -1.36 11.86 12.92
N LEU A 212 -1.45 10.86 12.04
CA LEU A 212 -2.39 9.75 12.12
C LEU A 212 -3.84 10.23 12.34
N ALA A 213 -4.33 11.20 11.56
CA ALA A 213 -5.64 11.82 11.77
C ALA A 213 -6.85 10.85 11.82
N GLY A 214 -6.70 9.62 11.30
CA GLY A 214 -7.69 8.55 11.44
C GLY A 214 -7.68 7.80 12.77
N PHE A 215 -6.76 8.12 13.68
CA PHE A 215 -6.64 7.55 15.02
C PHE A 215 -7.19 8.52 16.08
N PRO A 216 -7.62 8.00 17.25
CA PRO A 216 -7.95 8.82 18.41
C PRO A 216 -6.84 9.82 18.78
N ASP A 217 -7.26 10.97 19.32
CA ASP A 217 -6.39 12.11 19.63
C ASP A 217 -5.22 11.75 20.57
N ASP A 218 -5.48 10.90 21.57
CA ASP A 218 -4.48 10.43 22.52
C ASP A 218 -3.40 9.54 21.87
N LEU A 219 -3.78 8.70 20.90
CA LEU A 219 -2.85 7.87 20.15
C LEU A 219 -2.05 8.69 19.14
N SER A 220 -2.69 9.67 18.51
CA SER A 220 -2.03 10.64 17.62
C SER A 220 -0.96 11.43 18.36
N ALA A 221 -1.30 11.97 19.54
CA ALA A 221 -0.35 12.71 20.39
C ALA A 221 0.81 11.83 20.87
N TYR A 222 0.53 10.58 21.26
CA TYR A 222 1.57 9.62 21.63
C TYR A 222 2.51 9.30 20.45
N ALA A 223 1.96 9.15 19.24
CA ALA A 223 2.75 8.89 18.04
C ALA A 223 3.69 10.05 17.72
N GLN A 224 3.19 11.29 17.74
CA GLN A 224 4.00 12.49 17.55
C GLN A 224 5.12 12.57 18.59
N ALA A 225 4.81 12.49 19.89
CA ALA A 225 5.81 12.55 20.96
C ALA A 225 6.84 11.41 20.87
N SER A 226 6.45 10.27 20.29
CA SER A 226 7.35 9.14 20.06
C SER A 226 8.31 9.38 18.90
N LEU A 227 7.84 9.98 17.80
CA LEU A 227 8.65 10.41 16.66
C LEU A 227 9.64 11.51 17.07
N GLU A 228 9.19 12.52 17.80
CA GLU A 228 10.04 13.61 18.29
C GLU A 228 11.15 13.09 19.21
N ARG A 229 10.85 12.09 20.06
CA ARG A 229 11.87 11.41 20.89
C ARG A 229 12.87 10.59 20.06
N LEU A 230 12.47 10.12 18.88
CA LEU A 230 13.39 9.53 17.90
C LEU A 230 14.16 10.60 17.11
N GLY A 231 13.92 11.89 17.38
CA GLY A 231 14.51 13.05 16.72
C GLY A 231 13.99 13.31 15.31
N VAL A 232 12.76 12.88 15.02
CA VAL A 232 12.02 13.31 13.84
C VAL A 232 11.46 14.71 14.10
N GLU A 233 11.65 15.62 13.16
CA GLU A 233 11.07 16.97 13.16
C GLU A 233 9.66 16.90 12.56
N VAL A 234 8.61 17.09 13.37
CA VAL A 234 7.22 17.00 12.92
C VAL A 234 6.66 18.40 12.64
N MET A 235 6.30 18.67 11.38
CA MET A 235 5.80 19.95 10.89
C MET A 235 4.33 19.80 10.51
N LEU A 236 3.43 20.21 11.41
CA LEU A 236 1.97 20.13 11.22
C LEU A 236 1.40 21.46 10.73
N GLY A 237 0.24 21.42 10.08
CA GLY A 237 -0.44 22.63 9.59
C GLY A 237 0.29 23.32 8.43
N ALA A 238 1.21 22.62 7.76
CA ALA A 238 2.12 23.22 6.80
C ALA A 238 2.07 22.46 5.46
N PRO A 239 1.16 22.83 4.54
CA PRO A 239 1.09 22.18 3.24
C PRO A 239 2.35 22.47 2.42
N VAL A 240 2.80 21.46 1.67
CA VAL A 240 3.86 21.60 0.67
C VAL A 240 3.29 22.29 -0.56
N THR A 241 3.96 23.32 -1.04
CA THR A 241 3.56 24.13 -2.20
C THR A 241 4.52 23.99 -3.38
N GLU A 242 5.77 23.57 -3.13
CA GLU A 242 6.75 23.29 -4.17
C GLU A 242 7.61 22.08 -3.79
N CYS A 243 7.96 21.27 -4.79
CA CYS A 243 8.86 20.12 -4.64
C CYS A 243 9.79 20.02 -5.86
N SER A 244 11.09 19.92 -5.61
CA SER A 244 12.11 19.81 -6.66
C SER A 244 13.22 18.83 -6.25
N ALA A 245 14.24 18.67 -7.10
CA ALA A 245 15.42 17.86 -6.78
C ALA A 245 16.29 18.44 -5.64
N ASP A 246 16.10 19.72 -5.30
CA ASP A 246 16.87 20.42 -4.27
C ASP A 246 16.18 20.46 -2.91
N GLY A 247 14.87 20.22 -2.86
CA GLY A 247 14.13 20.28 -1.61
C GLY A 247 12.65 20.58 -1.79
N VAL A 248 12.05 21.10 -0.73
CA VAL A 248 10.62 21.43 -0.66
C VAL A 248 10.40 22.83 -0.12
N VAL A 249 9.28 23.43 -0.50
CA VAL A 249 8.72 24.63 0.14
C VAL A 249 7.41 24.23 0.81
N PHE A 250 7.25 24.59 2.08
CA PHE A 250 6.06 24.30 2.86
C PHE A 250 5.76 25.45 3.83
N GLY A 251 4.50 25.90 3.86
CA GLY A 251 4.18 27.21 4.43
C GLY A 251 5.08 28.29 3.82
N ASP A 252 5.81 29.03 4.65
CA ASP A 252 6.78 30.06 4.21
C ASP A 252 8.24 29.60 4.32
N LYS A 253 8.49 28.29 4.47
CA LYS A 253 9.84 27.73 4.70
C LYS A 253 10.32 26.96 3.48
N ARG A 254 11.59 27.20 3.11
CA ARG A 254 12.34 26.35 2.18
C ARG A 254 13.24 25.41 2.97
N LEU A 255 13.22 24.13 2.61
CA LEU A 255 14.08 23.11 3.22
C LEU A 255 14.80 22.34 2.12
N GLU A 256 16.12 22.39 2.15
CA GLU A 256 16.96 21.61 1.24
C GLU A 256 17.02 20.15 1.68
N ALA A 257 16.76 19.26 0.73
CA ALA A 257 16.77 17.83 0.96
C ALA A 257 17.00 17.08 -0.35
N ARG A 258 17.86 16.06 -0.32
CA ARG A 258 18.14 15.23 -1.51
C ARG A 258 17.32 13.96 -1.59
N THR A 259 16.61 13.64 -0.50
CA THR A 259 15.68 12.51 -0.44
C THR A 259 14.33 12.99 0.08
N ILE A 260 13.35 13.01 -0.82
CA ILE A 260 11.96 13.39 -0.52
C ILE A 260 11.08 12.16 -0.78
N VAL A 261 10.12 11.91 0.10
CA VAL A 261 9.18 10.78 0.03
C VAL A 261 7.76 11.32 0.09
N TRP A 262 6.91 10.90 -0.84
CA TRP A 262 5.51 11.26 -0.86
C TRP A 262 4.64 10.17 -0.23
N ALA A 263 4.02 10.46 0.90
CA ALA A 263 3.14 9.55 1.64
C ALA A 263 1.71 10.13 1.83
N ALA A 264 1.37 11.17 1.08
CA ALA A 264 0.08 11.86 1.15
C ALA A 264 -0.81 11.51 -0.05
N GLY A 265 -2.13 11.43 0.17
CA GLY A 265 -3.11 11.34 -0.91
C GLY A 265 -3.11 10.02 -1.70
N VAL A 266 -4.30 9.56 -2.04
CA VAL A 266 -4.50 8.45 -2.97
C VAL A 266 -5.53 8.83 -4.02
N ARG A 267 -5.33 8.32 -5.24
CA ARG A 267 -6.27 8.45 -6.35
C ARG A 267 -6.61 7.06 -6.85
N ALA A 268 -7.89 6.73 -6.92
CA ALA A 268 -8.34 5.45 -7.44
C ALA A 268 -7.91 5.26 -8.90
N SER A 269 -7.81 3.99 -9.30
CA SER A 269 -7.60 3.61 -10.70
C SER A 269 -8.74 4.07 -11.62
N ARG A 270 -8.53 3.98 -12.93
CA ARG A 270 -9.43 4.48 -13.99
C ARG A 270 -10.74 3.69 -14.15
N ALA A 271 -11.10 2.84 -13.18
CA ALA A 271 -12.29 1.99 -13.24
C ALA A 271 -13.59 2.77 -13.46
N ALA A 272 -13.74 3.93 -12.80
CA ALA A 272 -14.90 4.79 -13.00
C ALA A 272 -14.94 5.41 -14.41
N GLU A 273 -13.79 5.78 -14.97
CA GLU A 273 -13.67 6.30 -16.35
C GLU A 273 -14.03 5.22 -17.37
N TRP A 274 -13.56 3.99 -17.18
CA TRP A 274 -13.84 2.86 -18.08
C TRP A 274 -15.32 2.55 -18.21
N LEU A 275 -16.07 2.74 -17.12
CA LEU A 275 -17.52 2.44 -17.07
C LEU A 275 -18.38 3.69 -17.24
N ASN A 276 -17.78 4.88 -17.39
CA ASN A 276 -18.50 6.16 -17.34
C ASN A 276 -19.44 6.27 -16.11
N ALA A 277 -18.97 5.77 -14.97
CA ALA A 277 -19.75 5.65 -13.74
C ALA A 277 -19.43 6.79 -12.76
N PRO A 278 -20.36 7.15 -11.85
CA PRO A 278 -20.12 8.18 -10.85
C PRO A 278 -18.91 7.86 -9.96
N ALA A 279 -18.09 8.88 -9.68
CA ALA A 279 -16.91 8.78 -8.82
C ALA A 279 -16.88 9.90 -7.77
N ASP A 280 -16.14 9.72 -6.69
CA ASP A 280 -15.84 10.80 -5.74
C ASP A 280 -14.64 11.65 -6.17
N ARG A 281 -14.26 12.62 -5.34
CA ARG A 281 -13.11 13.52 -5.61
C ARG A 281 -11.76 12.79 -5.72
N ALA A 282 -11.63 11.61 -5.11
CA ALA A 282 -10.46 10.76 -5.23
C ALA A 282 -10.55 9.79 -6.41
N HIS A 283 -11.53 9.98 -7.31
CA HIS A 283 -11.88 9.11 -8.43
C HIS A 283 -12.30 7.69 -8.04
N ARG A 284 -12.71 7.48 -6.78
CA ARG A 284 -13.21 6.17 -6.35
C ARG A 284 -14.62 5.99 -6.89
N LEU A 285 -14.87 4.83 -7.49
CA LEU A 285 -16.14 4.47 -8.07
C LEU A 285 -17.21 4.38 -6.97
N GLN A 286 -18.33 5.08 -7.15
CA GLN A 286 -19.47 5.00 -6.23
C GLN A 286 -20.26 3.74 -6.54
N VAL A 287 -20.21 2.78 -5.62
CA VAL A 287 -20.89 1.48 -5.77
C VAL A 287 -22.21 1.44 -5.00
N GLU A 288 -23.07 0.53 -5.41
CA GLU A 288 -24.28 0.15 -4.68
C GLU A 288 -23.94 -0.60 -3.38
N SER A 289 -24.95 -0.79 -2.54
CA SER A 289 -24.78 -1.45 -1.23
C SER A 289 -24.34 -2.92 -1.29
N ASP A 290 -24.42 -3.55 -2.47
CA ASP A 290 -23.93 -4.90 -2.75
C ASP A 290 -22.62 -4.90 -3.57
N LEU A 291 -21.94 -3.75 -3.63
CA LEU A 291 -20.68 -3.50 -4.35
C LEU A 291 -20.79 -3.60 -5.88
N THR A 292 -22.00 -3.64 -6.44
CA THR A 292 -22.20 -3.50 -7.89
C THR A 292 -22.00 -2.07 -8.34
N VAL A 293 -21.60 -1.90 -9.61
CA VAL A 293 -21.51 -0.58 -10.24
C VAL A 293 -22.93 -0.16 -10.68
N PRO A 294 -23.38 1.07 -10.38
CA PRO A 294 -24.68 1.57 -10.82
C PRO A 294 -24.87 1.41 -12.33
N GLY A 295 -25.99 0.83 -12.74
CA GLY A 295 -26.30 0.53 -14.15
C GLY A 295 -25.64 -0.74 -14.71
N HIS A 296 -24.77 -1.41 -13.95
CA HIS A 296 -24.03 -2.59 -14.40
C HIS A 296 -24.11 -3.71 -13.34
N PRO A 297 -25.23 -4.45 -13.25
CA PRO A 297 -25.45 -5.45 -12.19
C PRO A 297 -24.49 -6.64 -12.23
N ASP A 298 -23.83 -6.86 -13.37
CA ASP A 298 -22.82 -7.91 -13.60
C ASP A 298 -21.39 -7.45 -13.32
N VAL A 299 -21.19 -6.19 -12.91
CA VAL A 299 -19.87 -5.60 -12.63
C VAL A 299 -19.81 -5.19 -11.16
N PHE A 300 -18.83 -5.76 -10.45
CA PHE A 300 -18.50 -5.42 -9.08
C PHE A 300 -17.19 -4.63 -9.04
N ALA A 301 -17.02 -3.79 -8.02
CA ALA A 301 -15.75 -3.13 -7.74
C ALA A 301 -15.42 -3.19 -6.23
N VAL A 302 -14.14 -3.35 -5.91
CA VAL A 302 -13.66 -3.55 -4.53
C VAL A 302 -12.31 -2.86 -4.26
N GLY A 303 -11.98 -2.76 -2.98
CA GLY A 303 -10.77 -2.18 -2.41
C GLY A 303 -10.69 -0.67 -2.58
N ASP A 304 -9.48 -0.15 -2.67
CA ASP A 304 -9.23 1.30 -2.85
C ASP A 304 -9.83 1.88 -4.14
N THR A 305 -10.38 1.04 -5.02
CA THR A 305 -11.09 1.42 -6.26
C THR A 305 -12.44 2.09 -5.97
N VAL A 306 -13.07 1.79 -4.83
CA VAL A 306 -14.47 2.17 -4.56
C VAL A 306 -14.64 3.08 -3.37
N THR A 307 -15.77 3.77 -3.36
CA THR A 307 -16.30 4.46 -2.18
C THR A 307 -17.67 3.89 -1.86
N ILE A 308 -17.84 3.44 -0.62
CA ILE A 308 -19.10 2.91 -0.10
C ILE A 308 -19.29 3.41 1.33
N LYS A 309 -20.54 3.67 1.73
CA LYS A 309 -20.85 4.10 3.10
C LYS A 309 -20.63 2.95 4.08
N GLY A 310 -19.90 3.24 5.14
CA GLY A 310 -19.74 2.41 6.31
C GLY A 310 -20.96 2.49 7.24
N PRO A 311 -20.98 1.68 8.32
CA PRO A 311 -22.09 1.63 9.26
C PRO A 311 -22.39 2.96 9.98
N ASP A 312 -21.39 3.81 10.13
CA ASP A 312 -21.42 5.13 10.76
C ASP A 312 -21.76 6.27 9.76
N GLY A 313 -22.03 5.93 8.49
CA GLY A 313 -22.32 6.88 7.42
C GLY A 313 -21.07 7.46 6.75
N ASN A 314 -19.88 7.29 7.34
CA ASN A 314 -18.62 7.69 6.73
C ASN A 314 -18.18 6.68 5.67
N PRO A 315 -17.40 7.07 4.65
CA PRO A 315 -16.87 6.12 3.68
C PRO A 315 -16.01 5.04 4.35
N VAL A 316 -16.16 3.79 3.90
CA VAL A 316 -15.27 2.70 4.31
C VAL A 316 -13.81 3.07 3.98
N PRO A 317 -12.86 2.88 4.92
CA PRO A 317 -11.48 3.27 4.71
C PRO A 317 -10.80 2.41 3.63
N GLY A 318 -9.96 3.04 2.81
CA GLY A 318 -9.11 2.36 1.81
C GLY A 318 -7.94 1.62 2.48
N ILE A 319 -8.22 0.46 3.06
CA ILE A 319 -7.25 -0.36 3.78
C ILE A 319 -7.41 -1.84 3.44
N ALA A 320 -6.32 -2.61 3.57
CA ALA A 320 -6.31 -4.03 3.23
C ALA A 320 -7.44 -4.85 3.89
N PRO A 321 -7.78 -4.67 5.19
CA PRO A 321 -8.90 -5.41 5.80
C PRO A 321 -10.26 -5.14 5.14
N ALA A 322 -10.52 -3.92 4.67
CA ALA A 322 -11.75 -3.57 3.96
C ALA A 322 -11.81 -4.28 2.61
N ALA A 323 -10.75 -4.14 1.80
CA ALA A 323 -10.62 -4.81 0.50
C ALA A 323 -10.82 -6.33 0.61
N LYS A 324 -10.28 -6.96 1.67
CA LYS A 324 -10.48 -8.40 1.91
C LYS A 324 -11.92 -8.76 2.24
N GLN A 325 -12.60 -7.96 3.05
CA GLN A 325 -14.02 -8.20 3.39
C GLN A 325 -14.91 -8.02 2.16
N GLU A 326 -14.65 -6.99 1.35
CA GLU A 326 -15.35 -6.73 0.09
C GLU A 326 -15.16 -7.88 -0.90
N GLY A 327 -13.93 -8.34 -1.11
CA GLY A 327 -13.64 -9.49 -1.98
C GLY A 327 -14.37 -10.77 -1.55
N ARG A 328 -14.39 -11.08 -0.24
CA ARG A 328 -15.14 -12.23 0.30
C ARG A 328 -16.64 -12.07 0.12
N TYR A 329 -17.16 -10.86 0.34
CA TYR A 329 -18.57 -10.57 0.16
C TYR A 329 -18.99 -10.78 -1.30
N VAL A 330 -18.27 -10.20 -2.26
CA VAL A 330 -18.57 -10.34 -3.69
C VAL A 330 -18.54 -11.81 -4.11
N ALA A 331 -17.54 -12.58 -3.66
CA ALA A 331 -17.48 -14.01 -3.96
C ALA A 331 -18.69 -14.78 -3.40
N ALA A 332 -19.11 -14.49 -2.17
CA ALA A 332 -20.30 -15.10 -1.57
C ALA A 332 -21.58 -14.69 -2.31
N LEU A 333 -21.68 -13.44 -2.75
CA LEU A 333 -22.83 -12.92 -3.49
C LEU A 333 -22.93 -13.57 -4.88
N ILE A 334 -21.81 -13.72 -5.59
CA ILE A 334 -21.78 -14.42 -6.88
C ILE A 334 -22.27 -15.87 -6.71
N LYS A 335 -21.77 -16.60 -5.71
CA LYS A 335 -22.25 -17.96 -5.39
C LYS A 335 -23.75 -17.98 -5.11
N ALA A 336 -24.23 -17.07 -4.28
CA ALA A 336 -25.66 -16.98 -3.97
C ALA A 336 -26.49 -16.73 -5.24
N ARG A 337 -26.07 -15.80 -6.11
CA ARG A 337 -26.77 -15.49 -7.37
C ARG A 337 -26.80 -16.68 -8.33
N LEU A 338 -25.72 -17.45 -8.43
CA LEU A 338 -25.68 -18.68 -9.23
C LEU A 338 -26.68 -19.74 -8.73
N ASP A 339 -26.97 -19.75 -7.41
CA ASP A 339 -27.98 -20.60 -6.79
C ASP A 339 -29.40 -19.96 -6.78
N GLY A 340 -29.60 -18.82 -7.46
CA GLY A 340 -30.88 -18.09 -7.46
C GLY A 340 -31.22 -17.41 -6.13
N ARG A 341 -30.24 -17.18 -5.26
CA ARG A 341 -30.37 -16.54 -3.94
C ARG A 341 -29.77 -15.14 -3.91
N THR A 342 -30.12 -14.38 -2.89
CA THR A 342 -29.58 -13.03 -2.62
C THR A 342 -28.86 -12.99 -1.27
N LEU A 343 -27.97 -12.01 -1.08
CA LEU A 343 -27.37 -11.72 0.22
C LEU A 343 -27.82 -10.34 0.73
N PRO A 344 -27.79 -10.12 2.06
CA PRO A 344 -27.92 -8.78 2.62
C PRO A 344 -26.82 -7.83 2.09
N PRO A 345 -27.03 -6.51 2.14
CA PRO A 345 -26.03 -5.52 1.76
C PRO A 345 -24.69 -5.70 2.49
N PHE A 346 -23.60 -5.30 1.83
CA PHE A 346 -22.27 -5.29 2.42
C PHE A 346 -22.24 -4.37 3.65
N ARG A 347 -21.62 -4.84 4.72
CA ARG A 347 -21.36 -4.06 5.94
C ARG A 347 -19.94 -4.29 6.39
N TYR A 348 -19.13 -3.25 6.29
CA TYR A 348 -17.76 -3.28 6.77
C TYR A 348 -17.72 -3.44 8.30
N LYS A 349 -16.90 -4.38 8.77
CA LYS A 349 -16.61 -4.57 10.19
C LYS A 349 -15.17 -4.16 10.47
N HIS A 350 -14.99 -3.04 11.16
CA HIS A 350 -13.66 -2.57 11.52
C HIS A 350 -13.04 -3.49 12.59
N ALA A 351 -11.84 -4.01 12.32
CA ALA A 351 -11.13 -4.92 13.22
C ALA A 351 -10.07 -4.22 14.08
N GLY A 352 -9.95 -2.89 13.93
CA GLY A 352 -8.95 -2.06 14.58
C GLY A 352 -7.94 -1.46 13.61
N SER A 353 -7.23 -0.44 14.10
CA SER A 353 -6.20 0.31 13.40
C SER A 353 -4.86 0.12 14.10
N LEU A 354 -3.81 -0.12 13.32
CA LEU A 354 -2.46 -0.38 13.82
C LEU A 354 -1.47 0.46 13.01
N ALA A 355 -0.51 1.10 13.68
CA ALA A 355 0.59 1.81 13.02
C ALA A 355 1.90 1.63 13.81
N GLN A 356 2.98 1.31 13.11
CA GLN A 356 4.31 1.31 13.71
C GLN A 356 4.88 2.74 13.70
N ILE A 357 5.56 3.13 14.78
CA ILE A 357 6.18 4.45 14.87
C ILE A 357 7.70 4.37 14.72
N GLY A 358 8.31 3.27 15.15
CA GLY A 358 9.77 3.04 15.09
C GLY A 358 10.13 1.74 15.78
N LYS A 359 11.41 1.52 16.07
CA LYS A 359 11.90 0.31 16.74
C LYS A 359 11.19 0.16 18.09
N LYS A 360 10.50 -0.97 18.29
CA LYS A 360 9.79 -1.35 19.51
C LYS A 360 8.66 -0.40 19.94
N LYS A 361 8.12 0.45 19.05
CA LYS A 361 6.98 1.34 19.36
C LYS A 361 5.91 1.25 18.28
N ALA A 362 4.67 1.02 18.71
CA ALA A 362 3.47 1.08 17.87
C ALA A 362 2.29 1.69 18.65
N VAL A 363 1.25 2.05 17.90
CA VAL A 363 -0.08 2.36 18.42
C VAL A 363 -1.10 1.41 17.82
N ILE A 364 -2.03 0.96 18.65
CA ILE A 364 -3.13 0.08 18.26
C ILE A 364 -4.42 0.64 18.86
N ASP A 365 -5.45 0.70 18.03
CA ASP A 365 -6.82 1.00 18.42
C ASP A 365 -7.75 -0.13 17.97
N PHE A 366 -8.30 -0.90 18.90
CA PHE A 366 -9.36 -1.89 18.62
C PHE A 366 -10.77 -1.33 18.82
N GLY A 367 -10.92 -0.04 19.14
CA GLY A 367 -12.17 0.60 19.53
C GLY A 367 -12.54 0.35 21.00
N TRP A 368 -12.53 -0.90 21.45
CA TRP A 368 -12.77 -1.27 22.85
C TRP A 368 -11.51 -1.26 23.72
N LEU A 369 -10.33 -1.27 23.10
CA LEU A 369 -9.04 -1.27 23.77
C LEU A 369 -8.02 -0.50 22.95
N LYS A 370 -7.28 0.38 23.61
CA LYS A 370 -6.15 1.12 23.04
C LYS A 370 -4.85 0.63 23.65
N LEU A 371 -3.86 0.35 22.82
CA LEU A 371 -2.53 -0.10 23.26
C LEU A 371 -1.44 0.79 22.65
N ARG A 372 -0.37 1.01 23.42
CA ARG A 372 0.77 1.82 23.00
C ARG A 372 2.10 1.23 23.46
N GLY A 373 3.19 1.62 22.80
CA GLY A 373 4.56 1.26 23.21
C GLY A 373 4.97 -0.14 22.77
N SER A 374 5.79 -0.80 23.60
CA SER A 374 6.41 -2.09 23.26
C SER A 374 5.42 -3.25 23.23
N LEU A 375 4.41 -3.25 24.10
CA LEU A 375 3.35 -4.25 24.08
C LEU A 375 2.52 -4.14 22.78
N ALA A 376 2.16 -2.92 22.39
CA ALA A 376 1.50 -2.66 21.11
C ALA A 376 2.38 -3.11 19.94
N TRP A 377 3.70 -2.91 20.02
CA TRP A 377 4.62 -3.32 18.97
C TRP A 377 4.69 -4.86 18.79
N TRP A 378 4.68 -5.63 19.89
CA TRP A 378 4.60 -7.09 19.82
C TRP A 378 3.28 -7.58 19.19
N ILE A 379 2.17 -7.00 19.62
CA ILE A 379 0.85 -7.33 19.07
C ILE A 379 0.75 -6.91 17.61
N TRP A 380 1.33 -5.77 17.23
CA TRP A 380 1.43 -5.32 15.85
C TRP A 380 2.15 -6.35 14.99
N GLY A 381 3.29 -6.88 15.45
CA GLY A 381 4.04 -7.92 14.74
C GLY A 381 3.22 -9.18 14.54
N LEU A 382 2.59 -9.68 15.61
CA LEU A 382 1.72 -10.87 15.56
C LEU A 382 0.49 -10.67 14.67
N ALA A 383 -0.17 -9.51 14.73
CA ALA A 383 -1.32 -9.20 13.91
C ALA A 383 -0.96 -9.10 12.42
N HIS A 384 0.16 -8.45 12.09
CA HIS A 384 0.64 -8.37 10.70
C HIS A 384 0.96 -9.76 10.14
N ILE A 385 1.62 -10.60 10.95
CA ILE A 385 1.83 -12.04 10.66
C ILE A 385 0.52 -12.77 10.47
N TYR A 386 -0.51 -12.53 11.29
CA TYR A 386 -1.79 -13.20 11.15
C TYR A 386 -2.55 -12.76 9.87
N PHE A 387 -2.48 -11.47 9.53
CA PHE A 387 -3.13 -10.91 8.34
C PHE A 387 -2.35 -11.14 7.04
N LEU A 388 -1.12 -11.66 7.08
CA LEU A 388 -0.41 -12.15 5.90
C LEU A 388 -1.22 -13.26 5.19
N ILE A 389 -1.12 -13.35 3.86
CA ILE A 389 -1.92 -14.31 3.08
C ILE A 389 -1.41 -15.73 3.31
N GLY A 390 -2.31 -16.66 3.64
CA GLY A 390 -2.07 -18.11 3.71
C GLY A 390 -1.19 -18.58 4.88
N VAL A 391 -1.61 -19.66 5.57
CA VAL A 391 -0.93 -20.20 6.78
C VAL A 391 0.57 -20.51 6.55
N ARG A 392 0.93 -20.99 5.36
CA ARG A 392 2.30 -21.43 5.03
C ARG A 392 3.30 -20.28 4.88
N HIS A 393 2.86 -19.12 4.38
CA HIS A 393 3.73 -17.94 4.24
C HIS A 393 3.84 -17.14 5.54
N ARG A 394 2.77 -17.14 6.35
CA ARG A 394 2.77 -16.50 7.68
C ARG A 394 3.90 -17.01 8.56
N ILE A 395 4.15 -18.32 8.58
CA ILE A 395 5.19 -18.93 9.42
C ILE A 395 6.59 -18.50 8.96
N ALA A 396 6.87 -18.51 7.65
CA ALA A 396 8.18 -18.11 7.12
C ALA A 396 8.48 -16.63 7.42
N VAL A 397 7.51 -15.74 7.19
CA VAL A 397 7.65 -14.31 7.51
C VAL A 397 7.73 -14.10 9.02
N ALA A 398 6.95 -14.83 9.83
CA ALA A 398 7.04 -14.76 11.29
C ALA A 398 8.41 -15.17 11.83
N MET A 399 8.96 -16.28 11.33
CA MET A 399 10.27 -16.77 11.74
C MET A 399 11.37 -15.81 11.31
N ASN A 400 11.32 -15.26 10.09
CA ASN A 400 12.34 -14.30 9.67
C ASN A 400 12.19 -12.95 10.38
N TRP A 401 10.96 -12.47 10.60
CA TRP A 401 10.71 -11.28 11.41
C TRP A 401 11.25 -11.46 12.83
N LEU A 402 10.99 -12.61 13.47
CA LEU A 402 11.52 -12.95 14.78
C LEU A 402 13.07 -13.00 14.74
N TRP A 403 13.66 -13.57 13.70
CA TRP A 403 15.12 -13.65 13.54
C TRP A 403 15.77 -12.27 13.37
N ILE A 404 15.22 -11.42 12.50
CA ILE A 404 15.69 -10.04 12.25
C ILE A 404 15.67 -9.24 13.56
N HIS A 405 14.59 -9.36 14.33
CA HIS A 405 14.42 -8.60 15.57
C HIS A 405 15.20 -9.16 16.76
N THR A 406 15.52 -10.46 16.77
CA THR A 406 16.33 -11.08 17.84
C THR A 406 17.83 -10.97 17.60
N ARG A 407 18.28 -10.89 16.33
CA ARG A 407 19.71 -10.77 15.98
C ARG A 407 20.14 -9.40 15.46
N ASP A 408 19.23 -8.41 15.40
CA ASP A 408 19.46 -7.10 14.77
C ASP A 408 20.03 -7.19 13.33
N GLN A 409 19.86 -8.34 12.66
CA GLN A 409 20.32 -8.57 11.29
C GLN A 409 19.24 -8.10 10.31
N ARG A 410 19.40 -6.89 9.77
CA ARG A 410 18.60 -6.41 8.64
C ARG A 410 18.92 -7.17 7.35
N ALA A 411 18.00 -7.17 6.38
CA ALA A 411 18.29 -7.62 5.02
C ALA A 411 19.54 -6.93 4.45
N ALA A 412 20.20 -7.55 3.48
CA ALA A 412 21.41 -6.99 2.88
C ALA A 412 21.14 -5.56 2.36
N ARG A 413 21.84 -4.57 2.92
CA ARG A 413 21.72 -3.13 2.62
C ARG A 413 22.39 -2.80 1.28
N LEU A 414 21.97 -3.51 0.24
CA LEU A 414 22.56 -3.42 -1.10
C LEU A 414 21.88 -2.31 -1.90
N ILE A 415 22.71 -1.52 -2.57
CA ILE A 415 22.25 -0.62 -3.62
C ILE A 415 22.21 -1.42 -4.93
N THR A 416 21.02 -1.83 -5.34
CA THR A 416 20.80 -2.58 -6.58
C THR A 416 19.90 -1.77 -7.51
N GLN A 417 20.19 -1.81 -8.82
CA GLN A 417 19.53 -1.07 -9.92
C GLN A 417 19.92 0.41 -10.10
N GLY A 418 19.92 0.85 -11.37
CA GLY A 418 20.33 2.18 -11.84
C GLY A 418 21.84 2.26 -12.13
N SER A 419 22.25 2.95 -13.21
CA SER A 419 23.64 3.30 -13.40
C SER A 419 24.04 4.27 -12.29
N SER A 420 24.67 3.76 -11.24
CA SER A 420 25.40 4.54 -10.25
C SER A 420 26.68 5.09 -10.87
N LYS A 421 26.57 5.72 -12.06
CA LYS A 421 27.54 6.75 -12.41
C LYS A 421 27.35 7.80 -11.34
N VAL A 422 28.34 7.86 -10.47
CA VAL A 422 28.62 8.98 -9.59
C VAL A 422 28.86 10.18 -10.53
N ALA A 423 27.79 10.76 -11.06
CA ALA A 423 27.85 12.03 -11.73
C ALA A 423 28.16 13.05 -10.63
N GLN A 424 29.29 13.73 -10.83
CA GLN A 424 29.83 14.77 -9.96
C GLN A 424 28.82 15.88 -9.70
#